data_AF-A0A2N2PKY3-F1
#
_entry.id   AF-A0A2N2PKY3-F1
#
_cell.length_a   1.000
_cell.length_b   1.000
_cell.length_c   1.000
_cell.angle_alpha   90.00
_cell.angle_beta   90.00
_cell.angle_gamma   90.00
#
_symmetry.space_group_name_H-M   'P 1'
#
loop_
_entity.id
_entity.type
_entity.pdbx_description
1 polymer ?
#
loop_
_entity_poly.entity_id
_entity_poly.type
_entity_poly.pdbx_seq_one_letter_code
_entity_poly.pdbx_strand_id
1 'polypeptide(L)'
;MNAELAQIITLVAHGNLFLRSGKTTAADLSSNPAFQYVSAVKFARYQNKQEAQGKEAAGSVSEWFAFLRLAGVTRLWQIAFQWERKDIPEHVAAGFAGGVPNAIQADLPNGFELWYPKWETGGPKEKPWSVEYRALMFPYSHAVPPVDLDLVKIRLGMAIAQALEFSSKQPAMENGYWIPRFTEALALLNSTNLITSFPAEILPESGYCLEARQILAAAAQAYVFGGMGSWNDMGFSDPALEKEYERISTELYEAIKMGTTLATNSFALEI
;
A
#
# COMPACT_ATOMS: atom_id res chain seq x y z
N MET A 1 -0.46 -1.50 8.75
CA MET A 1 -0.91 -1.21 7.37
C MET A 1 -2.18 -2.01 7.07
N ASN A 2 -3.10 -1.50 6.25
CA ASN A 2 -4.30 -2.25 5.87
C ASN A 2 -3.98 -3.33 4.80
N ALA A 3 -4.87 -4.33 4.66
CA ALA A 3 -4.66 -5.48 3.78
C ALA A 3 -4.67 -5.10 2.29
N GLU A 4 -5.48 -4.12 1.90
CA GLU A 4 -5.59 -3.66 0.51
C GLU A 4 -4.26 -3.08 0.00
N LEU A 5 -3.67 -2.19 0.78
CA LEU A 5 -2.39 -1.57 0.46
C LEU A 5 -1.25 -2.60 0.49
N ALA A 6 -1.23 -3.47 1.51
CA ALA A 6 -0.24 -4.55 1.58
C ALA A 6 -0.27 -5.43 0.32
N GLN A 7 -1.46 -5.83 -0.14
CA GLN A 7 -1.60 -6.67 -1.33
C GLN A 7 -1.14 -5.97 -2.61
N ILE A 8 -1.47 -4.70 -2.80
CA ILE A 8 -0.97 -3.90 -3.94
C ILE A 8 0.56 -3.84 -3.93
N ILE A 9 1.16 -3.55 -2.77
CA ILE A 9 2.63 -3.48 -2.62
C ILE A 9 3.26 -4.82 -3.01
N THR A 10 2.74 -5.93 -2.47
CA THR A 10 3.24 -7.28 -2.77
C THR A 10 3.14 -7.59 -4.26
N LEU A 11 1.99 -7.31 -4.89
CA LEU A 11 1.76 -7.58 -6.32
C LEU A 11 2.68 -6.75 -7.21
N VAL A 12 2.86 -5.46 -6.93
CA VAL A 12 3.78 -4.58 -7.68
C VAL A 12 5.23 -5.06 -7.53
N ALA A 13 5.65 -5.35 -6.31
CA ALA A 13 7.02 -5.73 -6.00
C ALA A 13 7.42 -7.08 -6.63
N HIS A 14 6.63 -8.12 -6.38
CA HIS A 14 6.88 -9.45 -6.93
C HIS A 14 6.62 -9.50 -8.45
N GLY A 15 5.64 -8.74 -8.94
CA GLY A 15 5.37 -8.64 -10.38
C GLY A 15 6.52 -8.01 -11.14
N ASN A 16 7.08 -6.89 -10.64
CA ASN A 16 8.27 -6.28 -11.23
C ASN A 16 9.48 -7.23 -11.21
N LEU A 17 9.72 -7.94 -10.10
CA LEU A 17 10.78 -8.95 -10.05
C LEU A 17 10.55 -10.05 -11.10
N PHE A 18 9.33 -10.56 -11.22
CA PHE A 18 9.00 -11.57 -12.23
C PHE A 18 9.24 -11.02 -13.64
N LEU A 19 8.75 -9.83 -13.97
CA LEU A 19 8.91 -9.22 -15.29
C LEU A 19 10.39 -8.98 -15.66
N ARG A 20 11.27 -8.71 -14.68
CA ARG A 20 12.70 -8.42 -14.91
C ARG A 20 13.65 -9.60 -14.77
N SER A 21 13.32 -10.61 -13.97
CA SER A 21 14.26 -11.70 -13.63
C SER A 21 14.47 -12.76 -14.72
N GLY A 22 13.68 -12.75 -15.79
CA GLY A 22 13.71 -13.80 -16.83
C GLY A 22 13.23 -15.18 -16.36
N LYS A 23 12.85 -15.34 -15.08
CA LYS A 23 12.34 -16.60 -14.51
C LYS A 23 11.07 -17.03 -15.22
N THR A 24 10.93 -18.31 -15.54
CA THR A 24 9.73 -18.85 -16.21
C THR A 24 8.54 -18.99 -15.25
N THR A 25 8.79 -19.19 -13.96
CA THR A 25 7.76 -19.35 -12.93
C THR A 25 7.72 -18.17 -11.96
N ALA A 26 6.51 -17.75 -11.61
CA ALA A 26 6.28 -16.75 -10.57
C ALA A 26 6.49 -17.37 -9.18
N ALA A 27 6.85 -16.55 -8.20
CA ALA A 27 6.83 -16.96 -6.80
C ALA A 27 5.39 -17.27 -6.38
N ASP A 28 5.21 -18.34 -5.60
CA ASP A 28 3.92 -18.62 -4.96
C ASP A 28 3.69 -17.62 -3.83
N LEU A 29 2.65 -16.78 -3.96
CA LEU A 29 2.27 -15.78 -2.97
C LEU A 29 1.08 -16.22 -2.11
N SER A 30 0.62 -17.47 -2.24
CA SER A 30 -0.54 -17.98 -1.50
C SER A 30 -0.34 -18.00 0.03
N SER A 31 0.91 -18.13 0.47
CA SER A 31 1.33 -18.06 1.88
C SER A 31 1.81 -16.68 2.31
N ASN A 32 1.87 -15.70 1.40
CA ASN A 32 2.35 -14.37 1.72
C ASN A 32 1.35 -13.67 2.68
N PRO A 33 1.81 -13.00 3.74
CA PRO A 33 0.93 -12.37 4.74
C PRO A 33 -0.08 -11.37 4.16
N ALA A 34 0.23 -10.73 3.02
CA ALA A 34 -0.70 -9.84 2.33
C ALA A 34 -1.97 -10.54 1.81
N PHE A 35 -1.98 -11.87 1.76
CA PHE A 35 -3.10 -12.70 1.29
C PHE A 35 -3.71 -13.57 2.39
N GLN A 36 -3.28 -13.43 3.66
CA GLN A 36 -3.66 -14.35 4.75
C GLN A 36 -5.18 -14.50 4.93
N TYR A 37 -5.95 -13.42 4.71
CA TYR A 37 -7.41 -13.38 4.85
C TYR A 37 -8.16 -13.44 3.52
N VAL A 38 -7.46 -13.74 2.42
CA VAL A 38 -8.02 -13.73 1.06
C VAL A 38 -8.17 -15.17 0.57
N SER A 39 -9.41 -15.54 0.24
CA SER A 39 -9.78 -16.87 -0.25
C SER A 39 -9.54 -17.05 -1.73
N ALA A 40 -9.68 -15.97 -2.53
CA ALA A 40 -9.45 -16.00 -3.97
C ALA A 40 -8.97 -14.63 -4.47
N VAL A 41 -8.11 -14.66 -5.50
CA VAL A 41 -7.67 -13.47 -6.24
C VAL A 41 -7.79 -13.77 -7.73
N LYS A 42 -8.52 -12.94 -8.46
CA LYS A 42 -8.70 -13.05 -9.91
C LYS A 42 -8.51 -11.70 -10.60
N PHE A 43 -8.30 -11.75 -11.90
CA PHE A 43 -7.96 -10.60 -12.73
C PHE A 43 -8.84 -10.60 -13.98
N ALA A 44 -9.49 -9.48 -14.28
CA ALA A 44 -10.37 -9.35 -15.44
C ALA A 44 -10.22 -7.98 -16.11
N ARG A 45 -10.31 -7.95 -17.44
CA ARG A 45 -10.33 -6.73 -18.25
C ARG A 45 -11.77 -6.29 -18.53
N TYR A 46 -12.01 -5.01 -18.35
CA TYR A 46 -13.29 -4.36 -18.61
C TYR A 46 -13.15 -3.37 -19.77
N GLN A 47 -14.23 -3.17 -20.53
CA GLN A 47 -14.25 -2.15 -21.58
C GLN A 47 -14.48 -0.75 -21.02
N ASN A 48 -15.27 -0.65 -19.95
CA ASN A 48 -15.60 0.59 -19.26
C ASN A 48 -16.06 0.31 -17.83
N LYS A 49 -16.27 1.37 -17.03
CA LYS A 49 -16.67 1.26 -15.61
C LYS A 49 -18.11 0.76 -15.41
N GLN A 50 -18.96 0.84 -16.43
CA GLN A 50 -20.37 0.48 -16.33
C GLN A 50 -20.63 -1.02 -16.55
N GLU A 51 -19.65 -1.72 -17.11
CA GLU A 51 -19.78 -3.15 -17.43
C GLU A 51 -19.87 -4.00 -16.15
N ALA A 52 -20.88 -4.87 -16.10
CA ALA A 52 -21.16 -5.71 -14.94
C ALA A 52 -20.18 -6.89 -14.80
N GLN A 53 -19.61 -7.36 -15.91
CA GLN A 53 -18.72 -8.52 -15.96
C GLN A 53 -17.57 -8.27 -16.93
N GLY A 54 -16.33 -8.44 -16.46
CA GLY A 54 -15.14 -8.33 -17.30
C GLY A 54 -14.77 -9.66 -17.96
N LYS A 55 -13.92 -9.60 -18.98
CA LYS A 55 -13.27 -10.78 -19.56
C LYS A 55 -12.13 -11.22 -18.65
N GLU A 56 -12.18 -12.46 -18.17
CA GLU A 56 -11.11 -13.04 -17.34
C GLU A 56 -9.76 -12.98 -18.05
N ALA A 57 -8.76 -12.48 -17.32
CA ALA A 57 -7.36 -12.41 -17.73
C ALA A 57 -6.51 -13.46 -17.01
N ALA A 58 -6.80 -13.73 -15.73
CA ALA A 58 -6.14 -14.75 -14.92
C ALA A 58 -6.98 -15.13 -13.68
N GLY A 59 -6.92 -16.40 -13.28
CA GLY A 59 -7.57 -16.94 -12.08
C GLY A 59 -6.66 -17.01 -10.85
N SER A 60 -5.38 -16.63 -10.99
CA SER A 60 -4.41 -16.58 -9.90
C SER A 60 -3.34 -15.51 -10.12
N VAL A 61 -2.57 -15.19 -9.08
CA VAL A 61 -1.46 -14.22 -9.16
C VAL A 61 -0.37 -14.68 -10.13
N SER A 62 0.01 -15.97 -10.09
CA SER A 62 1.02 -16.54 -10.97
C SER A 62 0.60 -16.50 -12.44
N GLU A 63 -0.67 -16.81 -12.71
CA GLU A 63 -1.25 -16.66 -14.05
C GLU A 63 -1.27 -15.20 -14.51
N TRP A 64 -1.60 -14.27 -13.61
CA TRP A 64 -1.60 -12.84 -13.94
C TRP A 64 -0.21 -12.34 -14.29
N PHE A 65 0.82 -12.72 -13.53
CA PHE A 65 2.20 -12.37 -13.85
C PHE A 65 2.61 -12.92 -15.23
N ALA A 66 2.28 -14.18 -15.54
CA ALA A 66 2.53 -14.76 -16.87
C ALA A 66 1.78 -14.00 -17.97
N PHE A 67 0.50 -13.66 -17.72
CA PHE A 67 -0.33 -12.86 -18.62
C PHE A 67 0.28 -11.47 -18.91
N LEU A 68 0.73 -10.75 -17.87
CA LEU A 68 1.37 -9.45 -18.01
C LEU A 68 2.62 -9.54 -18.89
N ARG A 69 3.48 -10.55 -18.67
CA ARG A 69 4.68 -10.76 -19.49
C ARG A 69 4.32 -11.03 -20.95
N LEU A 70 3.34 -11.90 -21.21
CA LEU A 70 2.88 -12.22 -22.57
C LEU A 70 2.29 -10.98 -23.27
N ALA A 71 1.64 -10.09 -22.51
CA ALA A 71 1.13 -8.81 -23.00
C ALA A 71 2.23 -7.77 -23.24
N GLY A 72 3.50 -8.08 -22.96
CA GLY A 72 4.63 -7.16 -23.14
C GLY A 72 4.71 -6.07 -22.07
N VAL A 73 4.11 -6.28 -20.90
CA VAL A 73 4.18 -5.32 -19.78
C VAL A 73 5.62 -5.20 -19.32
N THR A 74 6.10 -3.96 -19.22
CA THR A 74 7.50 -3.69 -18.86
C THR A 74 7.70 -3.29 -17.40
N ARG A 75 6.67 -2.74 -16.76
CA ARG A 75 6.72 -2.27 -15.37
C ARG A 75 5.34 -2.24 -14.74
N LEU A 76 5.31 -2.51 -13.44
CA LEU A 76 4.16 -2.26 -12.57
C LEU A 76 4.44 -1.08 -11.65
N TRP A 77 3.42 -0.26 -11.40
CA TRP A 77 3.46 0.86 -10.47
C TRP A 77 2.28 0.78 -9.50
N GLN A 78 2.53 1.05 -8.22
CA GLN A 78 1.48 1.44 -7.29
C GLN A 78 1.01 2.86 -7.63
N ILE A 79 -0.30 3.01 -7.79
CA ILE A 79 -0.96 4.30 -8.01
C ILE A 79 -1.80 4.61 -6.78
N ALA A 80 -1.39 5.64 -6.04
CA ALA A 80 -2.19 6.26 -5.00
C ALA A 80 -2.81 7.54 -5.57
N PHE A 81 -4.13 7.60 -5.66
CA PHE A 81 -4.82 8.75 -6.26
C PHE A 81 -4.83 9.94 -5.30
N GLN A 82 -4.98 11.14 -5.87
CA GLN A 82 -5.24 12.34 -5.10
C GLN A 82 -6.60 12.21 -4.40
N TRP A 83 -6.69 12.68 -3.16
CA TRP A 83 -7.94 12.74 -2.44
C TRP A 83 -8.76 13.95 -2.88
N GLU A 84 -10.00 13.71 -3.32
CA GLU A 84 -10.89 14.75 -3.84
C GLU A 84 -12.19 14.91 -3.03
N ARG A 85 -12.44 14.01 -2.07
CA ARG A 85 -13.66 14.03 -1.25
C ARG A 85 -13.56 15.11 -0.18
N LYS A 86 -14.59 15.97 -0.13
CA LYS A 86 -14.70 17.07 0.84
C LYS A 86 -15.48 16.70 2.10
N ASP A 87 -16.26 15.63 2.03
CA ASP A 87 -17.16 15.17 3.09
C ASP A 87 -16.45 14.38 4.19
N ILE A 88 -15.26 13.85 3.90
CA ILE A 88 -14.48 13.03 4.83
C ILE A 88 -12.98 13.20 4.55
N PRO A 89 -12.13 13.38 5.58
CA PRO A 89 -10.68 13.35 5.41
C PRO A 89 -10.18 11.99 4.93
N GLU A 90 -9.10 11.97 4.14
CA GLU A 90 -8.56 10.74 3.57
C GLU A 90 -8.13 9.72 4.63
N HIS A 91 -7.51 10.19 5.72
CA HIS A 91 -7.05 9.32 6.80
C HIS A 91 -8.20 8.61 7.51
N VAL A 92 -9.36 9.28 7.65
CA VAL A 92 -10.59 8.68 8.17
C VAL A 92 -11.16 7.67 7.16
N ALA A 93 -11.19 8.04 5.88
CA ALA A 93 -11.67 7.15 4.82
C ALA A 93 -10.86 5.85 4.73
N ALA A 94 -9.56 5.89 5.04
CA ALA A 94 -8.69 4.71 5.07
C ALA A 94 -9.11 3.64 6.09
N GLY A 95 -9.95 4.00 7.07
CA GLY A 95 -10.55 3.07 8.01
C GLY A 95 -11.65 2.17 7.43
N PHE A 96 -12.15 2.48 6.23
CA PHE A 96 -13.21 1.73 5.56
C PHE A 96 -12.66 0.90 4.39
N ALA A 97 -13.21 -0.31 4.21
CA ALA A 97 -12.89 -1.15 3.07
C ALA A 97 -13.25 -0.42 1.76
N GLY A 98 -12.29 -0.34 0.83
CA GLY A 98 -12.40 0.44 -0.41
C GLY A 98 -12.53 1.96 -0.21
N GLY A 99 -12.26 2.48 0.99
CA GLY A 99 -12.45 3.89 1.31
C GLY A 99 -11.45 4.83 0.65
N VAL A 100 -10.24 4.33 0.35
CA VAL A 100 -9.19 5.09 -0.35
C VAL A 100 -8.84 4.41 -1.69
N PRO A 101 -9.00 5.11 -2.82
CA PRO A 101 -8.73 4.55 -4.13
C PRO A 101 -7.23 4.29 -4.31
N ASN A 102 -6.90 3.07 -4.70
CA ASN A 102 -5.56 2.65 -5.10
C ASN A 102 -5.66 1.74 -6.34
N ALA A 103 -4.61 1.70 -7.15
CA ALA A 103 -4.55 0.83 -8.32
C ALA A 103 -3.12 0.34 -8.57
N ILE A 104 -3.01 -0.65 -9.45
CA ILE A 104 -1.75 -1.04 -10.06
C ILE A 104 -1.77 -0.58 -11.52
N GLN A 105 -0.80 0.23 -11.93
CA GLN A 105 -0.57 0.50 -13.34
C GLN A 105 0.35 -0.55 -13.95
N ALA A 106 -0.01 -1.07 -15.11
CA ALA A 106 0.85 -1.86 -15.97
C ALA A 106 1.21 -1.07 -17.24
N ASP A 107 2.51 -0.89 -17.48
CA ASP A 107 3.02 -0.18 -18.66
C ASP A 107 3.09 -1.15 -19.85
N LEU A 108 2.17 -0.99 -20.80
CA LEU A 108 2.09 -1.78 -22.03
C LEU A 108 2.80 -1.07 -23.19
N PRO A 109 3.12 -1.78 -24.29
CA PRO A 109 3.72 -1.16 -25.47
C PRO A 109 2.91 0.01 -26.07
N ASN A 110 1.58 -0.04 -25.97
CA ASN A 110 0.66 0.89 -26.63
C ASN A 110 -0.28 1.63 -25.66
N GLY A 111 0.05 1.71 -24.38
CA GLY A 111 -0.77 2.41 -23.39
C GLY A 111 -0.57 1.90 -21.96
N PHE A 112 -1.54 2.16 -21.10
CA PHE A 112 -1.46 1.86 -19.69
C PHE A 112 -2.72 1.14 -19.23
N GLU A 113 -2.57 0.05 -18.47
CA GLU A 113 -3.70 -0.59 -17.79
C GLU A 113 -3.69 -0.24 -16.32
N LEU A 114 -4.80 0.28 -15.81
CA LEU A 114 -5.02 0.42 -14.37
C LEU A 114 -5.87 -0.73 -13.87
N TRP A 115 -5.31 -1.50 -12.93
CA TRP A 115 -5.94 -2.61 -12.24
C TRP A 115 -6.44 -2.14 -10.88
N TYR A 116 -7.76 -2.02 -10.73
CA TYR A 116 -8.41 -1.61 -9.49
C TYR A 116 -8.84 -2.83 -8.69
N PRO A 117 -8.47 -2.95 -7.41
CA PRO A 117 -8.97 -4.04 -6.59
C PRO A 117 -10.44 -3.79 -6.23
N LYS A 118 -11.26 -4.83 -6.35
CA LYS A 118 -12.58 -4.90 -5.76
C LYS A 118 -12.59 -6.01 -4.72
N TRP A 119 -12.71 -5.62 -3.46
CA TRP A 119 -12.81 -6.54 -2.33
C TRP A 119 -14.28 -6.85 -2.07
N GLU A 120 -14.60 -8.14 -2.01
CA GLU A 120 -15.95 -8.63 -1.70
C GLU A 120 -15.89 -9.63 -0.56
N THR A 121 -16.86 -9.56 0.34
CA THR A 121 -17.08 -10.58 1.36
C THR A 121 -17.79 -11.78 0.77
N GLY A 122 -17.60 -12.95 1.36
CA GLY A 122 -18.31 -14.17 0.95
C GLY A 122 -17.44 -15.43 0.95
N GLY A 123 -16.18 -15.29 1.33
CA GLY A 123 -15.28 -16.42 1.58
C GLY A 123 -15.55 -17.11 2.93
N PRO A 124 -14.84 -18.21 3.21
CA PRO A 124 -14.88 -18.89 4.51
C PRO A 124 -14.48 -17.97 5.67
N LYS A 125 -14.87 -18.30 6.90
CA LYS A 125 -14.60 -17.48 8.11
C LYS A 125 -13.13 -17.03 8.25
N GLU A 126 -12.18 -17.93 8.01
CA GLU A 126 -10.74 -17.66 8.15
C GLU A 126 -10.17 -16.83 6.99
N LYS A 127 -10.86 -16.83 5.83
CA LYS A 127 -10.47 -16.11 4.61
C LYS A 127 -11.69 -15.42 4.00
N PRO A 128 -12.27 -14.42 4.69
CA PRO A 128 -13.59 -13.89 4.37
C PRO A 128 -13.64 -13.11 3.05
N TRP A 129 -12.48 -12.68 2.56
CA TRP A 129 -12.36 -11.80 1.40
C TRP A 129 -12.10 -12.56 0.11
N SER A 130 -12.70 -12.10 -0.98
CA SER A 130 -12.35 -12.40 -2.36
C SER A 130 -11.98 -11.10 -3.04
N VAL A 131 -10.94 -11.10 -3.89
CA VAL A 131 -10.47 -9.89 -4.58
C VAL A 131 -10.48 -10.09 -6.09
N GLU A 132 -11.13 -9.18 -6.80
CA GLU A 132 -11.03 -9.08 -8.25
C GLU A 132 -10.29 -7.80 -8.64
N TYR A 133 -9.17 -7.94 -9.34
CA TYR A 133 -8.48 -6.81 -9.96
C TYR A 133 -9.09 -6.55 -11.34
N ARG A 134 -9.64 -5.34 -11.50
CA ARG A 134 -10.38 -4.91 -12.70
C ARG A 134 -9.52 -3.98 -13.53
N ALA A 135 -9.10 -4.42 -14.71
CA ALA A 135 -8.31 -3.62 -15.64
C ALA A 135 -9.18 -2.72 -16.52
N LEU A 136 -8.74 -1.47 -16.67
CA LEU A 136 -9.21 -0.52 -17.67
C LEU A 136 -8.00 0.09 -18.40
N MET A 137 -8.13 0.31 -19.71
CA MET A 137 -7.10 0.96 -20.53
C MET A 137 -7.17 2.49 -20.40
N PHE A 138 -5.99 3.12 -20.33
CA PHE A 138 -5.82 4.57 -20.31
C PHE A 138 -4.76 5.00 -21.34
N PRO A 139 -4.95 6.17 -21.99
CA PRO A 139 -4.00 6.69 -22.97
C PRO A 139 -2.80 7.42 -22.34
N TYR A 140 -2.81 7.64 -21.02
CA TYR A 140 -1.75 8.34 -20.29
C TYR A 140 -1.38 7.62 -18.99
N SER A 141 -0.12 7.77 -18.59
CA SER A 141 0.40 7.25 -17.34
C SER A 141 -0.17 8.05 -16.16
N HIS A 142 -0.48 7.34 -15.09
CA HIS A 142 -0.81 7.88 -13.76
C HIS A 142 0.36 7.71 -12.78
N ALA A 143 1.42 7.00 -13.17
CA ALA A 143 2.61 6.82 -12.35
C ALA A 143 3.32 8.16 -12.15
N VAL A 144 3.64 8.46 -10.90
CA VAL A 144 4.45 9.63 -10.53
C VAL A 144 5.94 9.27 -10.72
N PRO A 145 6.76 10.18 -11.27
CA PRO A 145 8.19 9.95 -11.38
C PRO A 145 8.82 9.58 -10.03
N PRO A 146 9.86 8.73 -10.02
CA PRO A 146 10.64 8.48 -8.82
C PRO A 146 11.15 9.81 -8.24
N VAL A 147 11.00 9.98 -6.94
CA VAL A 147 11.64 11.05 -6.17
C VAL A 147 12.73 10.46 -5.29
N ASP A 148 13.61 11.33 -4.83
CA ASP A 148 14.67 10.99 -3.89
C ASP A 148 14.12 10.34 -2.62
N LEU A 149 14.53 9.09 -2.36
CA LEU A 149 14.10 8.33 -1.19
C LEU A 149 14.59 8.97 0.11
N ASP A 150 15.67 9.74 0.11
CA ASP A 150 16.12 10.47 1.30
C ASP A 150 15.11 11.54 1.70
N LEU A 151 14.54 12.27 0.73
CA LEU A 151 13.49 13.24 0.99
C LEU A 151 12.22 12.57 1.54
N VAL A 152 11.85 11.41 0.97
CA VAL A 152 10.70 10.62 1.43
C VAL A 152 10.91 10.16 2.87
N LYS A 153 12.11 9.64 3.17
CA LYS A 153 12.52 9.18 4.50
C LYS A 153 12.49 10.31 5.54
N ILE A 154 12.98 11.49 5.19
CA ILE A 154 12.95 12.68 6.05
C ILE A 154 11.50 13.08 6.35
N ARG A 155 10.65 13.20 5.33
CA ARG A 155 9.24 13.58 5.50
C ARG A 155 8.48 12.59 6.37
N LEU A 156 8.66 11.30 6.13
CA LEU A 156 8.06 10.24 6.94
C LEU A 156 8.54 10.30 8.39
N GLY A 157 9.86 10.46 8.61
CA GLY A 157 10.42 10.60 9.95
C GLY A 157 9.87 11.80 10.72
N MET A 158 9.75 12.96 10.05
CA MET A 158 9.18 14.17 10.67
C MET A 158 7.72 13.96 11.10
N ALA A 159 6.88 13.40 10.23
CA ALA A 159 5.48 13.19 10.54
C ALA A 159 5.28 12.16 11.68
N ILE A 160 6.06 11.08 11.70
CA ILE A 160 6.04 10.09 12.78
C ILE A 160 6.50 10.72 14.10
N ALA A 161 7.56 11.55 14.08
CA ALA A 161 8.06 12.23 15.27
C ALA A 161 7.02 13.21 15.85
N GLN A 162 6.31 13.95 15.00
CA GLN A 162 5.21 14.82 15.43
C GLN A 162 4.06 14.02 16.07
N ALA A 163 3.66 12.89 15.47
CA ALA A 163 2.63 12.02 16.03
C ALA A 163 3.06 11.41 17.38
N LEU A 164 4.33 11.03 17.52
CA LEU A 164 4.92 10.57 18.78
C LEU A 164 4.92 11.67 19.86
N GLU A 165 5.36 12.87 19.51
CA GLU A 165 5.37 14.02 20.43
C GLU A 165 3.96 14.37 20.88
N PHE A 166 3.00 14.39 19.96
CA PHE A 166 1.59 14.60 20.27
C PHE A 166 1.08 13.54 21.25
N SER A 167 1.28 12.26 20.92
CA SER A 167 0.83 11.13 21.75
C SER A 167 1.41 11.17 23.16
N SER A 168 2.66 11.61 23.30
CA SER A 168 3.37 11.69 24.59
C SER A 168 2.87 12.80 25.50
N LYS A 169 2.17 13.81 24.95
CA LYS A 169 1.64 14.95 25.72
C LYS A 169 0.19 14.75 26.17
N GLN A 170 -0.52 13.75 25.65
CA GLN A 170 -1.94 13.55 25.91
C GLN A 170 -2.19 12.41 26.90
N PRO A 171 -2.71 12.69 28.12
CA PRO A 171 -3.03 11.65 29.10
C PRO A 171 -4.01 10.59 28.59
N ALA A 172 -4.93 10.98 27.69
CA ALA A 172 -5.88 10.07 27.05
C ALA A 172 -5.21 9.01 26.16
N MET A 173 -3.98 9.26 25.72
CA MET A 173 -3.17 8.38 24.85
C MET A 173 -2.06 7.64 25.61
N GLU A 174 -1.89 7.95 26.91
CA GLU A 174 -0.80 7.46 27.76
C GLU A 174 -0.89 5.94 28.00
N ASN A 175 -2.08 5.34 27.86
CA ASN A 175 -2.33 3.90 28.03
C ASN A 175 -1.89 2.99 26.85
N GLY A 176 -0.92 3.44 26.05
CA GLY A 176 0.20 2.53 25.73
C GLY A 176 0.28 1.86 24.37
N TYR A 177 -0.46 2.29 23.34
CA TYR A 177 -0.34 1.69 21.99
C TYR A 177 0.42 2.56 20.98
N TRP A 178 0.25 3.88 21.01
CA TRP A 178 0.80 4.75 19.95
C TRP A 178 2.26 5.09 20.15
N ILE A 179 2.66 5.42 21.39
CA ILE A 179 4.03 5.79 21.73
C ILE A 179 5.04 4.68 21.35
N PRO A 180 4.85 3.40 21.78
CA PRO A 180 5.77 2.34 21.38
C PRO A 180 5.81 2.14 19.86
N ARG A 181 4.64 2.25 19.21
CA ARG A 181 4.49 2.03 17.77
C ARG A 181 5.24 3.07 16.93
N PHE A 182 5.10 4.35 17.25
CA PHE A 182 5.84 5.42 16.56
C PHE A 182 7.33 5.41 16.91
N THR A 183 7.69 5.06 18.16
CA THR A 183 9.09 4.88 18.56
C THR A 183 9.76 3.79 17.71
N GLU A 184 9.11 2.64 17.57
CA GLU A 184 9.59 1.54 16.72
C GLU A 184 9.65 1.94 15.24
N ALA A 185 8.65 2.67 14.74
CA ALA A 185 8.66 3.15 13.36
C ALA A 185 9.87 4.06 13.06
N LEU A 186 10.23 4.97 13.97
CA LEU A 186 11.43 5.80 13.85
C LEU A 186 12.72 4.97 13.90
N ALA A 187 12.77 3.93 14.73
CA ALA A 187 13.91 3.01 14.77
C ALA A 187 14.08 2.26 13.45
N LEU A 188 12.98 1.80 12.85
CA LEU A 188 12.98 1.10 11.55
C LEU A 188 13.50 1.96 10.41
N LEU A 189 13.30 3.28 10.43
CA LEU A 189 13.88 4.19 9.43
C LEU A 189 15.41 4.10 9.39
N ASN A 190 16.07 3.76 10.49
CA ASN A 190 17.54 3.72 10.56
C ASN A 190 18.08 2.30 10.74
N SER A 191 17.21 1.28 10.75
CA SER A 191 17.65 -0.10 10.97
C SER A 191 18.33 -0.66 9.73
N THR A 192 19.48 -1.32 9.94
CA THR A 192 20.14 -2.14 8.91
C THR A 192 19.65 -3.58 8.92
N ASN A 193 18.91 -3.99 9.96
CA ASN A 193 18.33 -5.32 10.08
C ASN A 193 16.81 -5.22 10.09
N LEU A 194 16.19 -5.63 8.97
CA LEU A 194 14.75 -5.56 8.74
C LEU A 194 14.11 -6.95 8.65
N ILE A 195 14.84 -8.02 8.97
CA ILE A 195 14.44 -9.42 8.71
C ILE A 195 13.09 -9.77 9.32
N THR A 196 12.74 -9.20 10.47
CA THR A 196 11.49 -9.47 11.19
C THR A 196 10.41 -8.40 10.96
N SER A 197 10.64 -7.45 10.06
CA SER A 197 9.68 -6.39 9.76
C SER A 197 8.65 -6.85 8.72
N PHE A 198 7.42 -6.34 8.79
CA PHE A 198 6.36 -6.67 7.83
C PHE A 198 6.79 -6.54 6.34
N PRO A 199 7.58 -5.53 5.91
CA PRO A 199 8.12 -5.49 4.55
C PRO A 199 9.04 -6.63 4.16
N ALA A 200 9.79 -7.23 5.09
CA ALA A 200 10.60 -8.41 4.79
C ALA A 200 9.71 -9.61 4.43
N GLU A 201 8.44 -9.61 4.84
CA GLU A 201 7.47 -10.65 4.51
C GLU A 201 6.72 -10.38 3.20
N ILE A 202 6.61 -9.12 2.76
CA ILE A 202 5.80 -8.73 1.58
C ILE A 202 6.61 -8.27 0.36
N LEU A 203 7.89 -7.96 0.52
CA LEU A 203 8.79 -7.64 -0.59
C LEU A 203 9.62 -8.86 -1.00
N PRO A 204 10.04 -8.94 -2.28
CA PRO A 204 11.06 -9.88 -2.69
C PRO A 204 12.42 -9.62 -2.00
N GLU A 205 13.28 -10.65 -1.97
CA GLU A 205 14.64 -10.58 -1.43
C GLU A 205 15.54 -9.58 -2.18
N SER A 206 15.29 -9.35 -3.46
CA SER A 206 16.05 -8.43 -4.32
C SER A 206 15.14 -7.43 -5.04
N GLY A 207 15.75 -6.40 -5.65
CA GLY A 207 15.03 -5.37 -6.42
C GLY A 207 14.71 -4.08 -5.65
N TYR A 208 15.08 -4.01 -4.37
CA TYR A 208 14.87 -2.84 -3.50
C TYR A 208 16.11 -2.57 -2.65
N CYS A 209 16.54 -1.30 -2.64
CA CYS A 209 17.62 -0.83 -1.76
C CYS A 209 17.18 -0.83 -0.29
N LEU A 210 18.15 -0.64 0.62
CA LEU A 210 17.89 -0.62 2.06
C LEU A 210 16.92 0.52 2.44
N GLU A 211 17.07 1.69 1.83
CA GLU A 211 16.25 2.88 2.10
C GLU A 211 14.77 2.62 1.80
N ALA A 212 14.46 1.98 0.66
CA ALA A 212 13.09 1.62 0.31
C ALA A 212 12.48 0.66 1.34
N ARG A 213 13.26 -0.33 1.79
CA ARG A 213 12.83 -1.29 2.82
C ARG A 213 12.58 -0.60 4.17
N GLN A 214 13.47 0.32 4.57
CA GLN A 214 13.33 1.13 5.80
C GLN A 214 12.07 1.99 5.77
N ILE A 215 11.82 2.69 4.65
CA ILE A 215 10.63 3.52 4.46
C ILE A 215 9.36 2.68 4.57
N LEU A 216 9.30 1.52 3.89
CA LEU A 216 8.14 0.63 3.96
C LEU A 216 7.93 0.06 5.37
N ALA A 217 9.02 -0.24 6.10
CA ALA A 217 8.94 -0.80 7.45
C ALA A 217 8.37 0.22 8.42
N ALA A 218 8.94 1.42 8.41
CA ALA A 218 8.47 2.52 9.23
C ALA A 218 7.03 2.91 8.87
N ALA A 219 6.69 3.01 7.59
CA ALA A 219 5.34 3.34 7.15
C ALA A 219 4.32 2.27 7.58
N ALA A 220 4.66 0.98 7.43
CA ALA A 220 3.78 -0.11 7.83
C ALA A 220 3.55 -0.14 9.34
N GLN A 221 4.60 0.12 10.12
CA GLN A 221 4.58 0.21 11.58
C GLN A 221 3.77 1.42 12.06
N ALA A 222 4.00 2.60 11.49
CA ALA A 222 3.30 3.84 11.82
C ALA A 222 1.86 3.92 11.28
N TYR A 223 1.43 2.95 10.47
CA TYR A 223 0.08 2.92 9.91
C TYR A 223 -0.94 2.60 11.02
N VAL A 224 -1.62 3.63 11.51
CA VAL A 224 -2.59 3.58 12.61
C VAL A 224 -4.04 3.89 12.18
N PHE A 225 -4.25 4.11 10.88
CA PHE A 225 -5.53 4.51 10.28
C PHE A 225 -6.40 3.30 9.99
N GLY A 226 -7.30 2.97 10.90
CA GLY A 226 -8.18 1.80 10.81
C GLY A 226 -9.64 2.15 11.11
N GLY A 227 -10.44 1.11 11.35
CA GLY A 227 -11.80 1.26 11.86
C GLY A 227 -11.82 1.43 13.38
N MET A 228 -12.81 0.81 14.03
CA MET A 228 -13.04 0.98 15.47
C MET A 228 -11.79 0.70 16.33
N GLY A 229 -11.52 1.57 17.30
CA GLY A 229 -10.39 1.51 18.21
C GLY A 229 -9.04 1.94 17.61
N SER A 230 -9.04 2.49 16.40
CA SER A 230 -7.83 2.98 15.75
C SER A 230 -7.51 4.43 16.12
N TRP A 231 -6.44 4.97 15.55
CA TRP A 231 -6.12 6.40 15.70
C TRP A 231 -7.30 7.27 15.28
N ASN A 232 -8.01 6.93 14.20
CA ASN A 232 -9.15 7.70 13.68
C ASN A 232 -10.33 7.84 14.66
N ASP A 233 -10.41 7.02 15.70
CA ASP A 233 -11.49 7.08 16.69
C ASP A 233 -11.19 8.04 17.85
N MET A 234 -10.01 8.67 17.83
CA MET A 234 -9.66 9.70 18.81
C MET A 234 -10.49 10.95 18.59
N GLY A 235 -10.82 11.62 19.69
CA GLY A 235 -11.50 12.90 19.68
C GLY A 235 -11.25 13.67 20.96
N PHE A 236 -11.14 14.99 20.84
CA PHE A 236 -10.78 15.89 21.93
C PHE A 236 -11.84 16.96 22.11
N SER A 237 -12.21 17.22 23.37
CA SER A 237 -13.21 18.25 23.71
C SER A 237 -12.67 19.68 23.57
N ASP A 238 -11.35 19.87 23.65
CA ASP A 238 -10.68 21.14 23.38
C ASP A 238 -10.56 21.35 21.85
N PRO A 239 -11.21 22.38 21.28
CA PRO A 239 -11.17 22.63 19.84
C PRO A 239 -9.77 22.90 19.27
N ALA A 240 -8.86 23.48 20.05
CA ALA A 240 -7.49 23.73 19.60
C ALA A 240 -6.70 22.42 19.52
N LEU A 241 -6.91 21.54 20.50
CA LEU A 241 -6.29 20.22 20.54
C LEU A 241 -6.82 19.31 19.42
N GLU A 242 -8.13 19.33 19.19
CA GLU A 242 -8.79 18.59 18.10
C GLU A 242 -8.23 19.02 16.74
N LYS A 243 -8.10 20.33 16.51
CA LYS A 243 -7.53 20.85 15.27
C LYS A 243 -6.08 20.42 15.05
N GLU A 244 -5.29 20.38 16.12
CA GLU A 244 -3.90 19.93 16.05
C GLU A 244 -3.82 18.42 15.77
N TYR A 245 -4.68 17.63 16.42
CA TYR A 245 -4.83 16.21 16.16
C TYR A 245 -5.18 15.92 14.68
N GLU A 246 -6.16 16.62 14.12
CA GLU A 246 -6.57 16.47 12.71
C GLU A 246 -5.43 16.85 11.74
N ARG A 247 -4.69 17.92 12.04
CA ARG A 247 -3.52 18.34 11.25
C ARG A 247 -2.45 17.25 11.24
N ILE A 248 -2.07 16.74 12.41
CA ILE A 248 -1.06 15.68 12.57
C ILE A 248 -1.51 14.38 11.90
N SER A 249 -2.79 14.02 12.03
CA SER A 249 -3.38 12.84 11.40
C SER A 249 -3.28 12.90 9.88
N THR A 250 -3.61 14.06 9.31
CA THR A 250 -3.50 14.32 7.87
C THR A 250 -2.04 14.23 7.40
N GLU A 251 -1.12 14.94 8.06
CA GLU A 251 0.29 14.95 7.69
C GLU A 251 0.94 13.56 7.80
N LEU A 252 0.61 12.81 8.86
CA LEU A 252 1.07 11.43 9.04
C LEU A 252 0.54 10.52 7.94
N TYR A 253 -0.75 10.61 7.59
CA TYR A 253 -1.34 9.81 6.54
C TYR A 253 -0.71 10.11 5.18
N GLU A 254 -0.57 11.39 4.83
CA GLU A 254 0.05 11.81 3.57
C GLU A 254 1.50 11.33 3.46
N ALA A 255 2.28 11.45 4.55
CA ALA A 255 3.66 10.97 4.59
C ALA A 255 3.75 9.45 4.43
N ILE A 256 2.84 8.68 5.05
CA ILE A 256 2.76 7.22 4.90
C ILE A 256 2.34 6.84 3.47
N LYS A 257 1.34 7.51 2.90
CA LYS A 257 0.88 7.28 1.52
C LYS A 257 2.01 7.55 0.52
N MET A 258 2.72 8.66 0.69
CA MET A 258 3.89 9.03 -0.08
C MET A 258 5.01 7.98 0.07
N GLY A 259 5.35 7.63 1.31
CA GLY A 259 6.38 6.65 1.64
C GLY A 259 6.14 5.29 1.01
N THR A 260 4.96 4.72 1.22
CA THR A 260 4.58 3.42 0.65
C THR A 260 4.60 3.45 -0.88
N THR A 261 3.96 4.43 -1.51
CA THR A 261 3.89 4.53 -2.97
C THR A 261 5.27 4.62 -3.60
N LEU A 262 6.13 5.51 -3.09
CA LEU A 262 7.41 5.80 -3.73
C LEU A 262 8.46 4.72 -3.46
N ALA A 263 8.49 4.16 -2.25
CA ALA A 263 9.37 3.03 -1.96
C ALA A 263 8.95 1.77 -2.72
N THR A 264 7.65 1.50 -2.88
CA THR A 264 7.18 0.39 -3.73
C THR A 264 7.53 0.60 -5.20
N ASN A 265 7.41 1.84 -5.67
CA ASN A 265 7.74 2.24 -7.04
C ASN A 265 9.24 2.39 -7.30
N SER A 266 10.10 2.26 -6.30
CA SER A 266 11.56 2.37 -6.46
C SER A 266 12.22 1.08 -6.95
N PHE A 267 11.43 0.09 -7.39
CA PHE A 267 11.97 -1.19 -7.87
C PHE A 267 13.05 -0.97 -8.93
N ALA A 268 14.23 -1.53 -8.66
CA ALA A 268 15.38 -1.56 -9.54
C ALA A 268 16.15 -2.86 -9.30
N LEU A 269 16.28 -3.68 -10.35
CA LEU A 269 17.12 -4.87 -10.32
C LEU A 269 18.48 -4.47 -10.90
N GLU A 270 19.55 -4.61 -10.13
CA GLU A 270 20.90 -4.56 -10.68
C GLU A 270 21.06 -5.75 -11.64
N ILE A 271 21.40 -5.45 -12.90
CA ILE A 271 21.66 -6.44 -13.96
C ILE A 271 23.17 -6.67 -14.03
#